data_AF-A0A2E3H6Q0-F1
#
_entry.id   AF-A0A2E3H6Q0-F1
#
_cell.length_a   1.000
_cell.length_b   1.000
_cell.length_c   1.000
_cell.angle_alpha   90.00
_cell.angle_beta   90.00
_cell.angle_gamma   90.00
#
_symmetry.space_group_name_H-M   'P 1'
#
loop_
_entity.id
_entity.type
_entity.pdbx_description
1 polymer ?
#
loop_
_entity_poly.entity_id
_entity_poly.type
_entity_poly.pdbx_seq_one_letter_code
_entity_poly.pdbx_strand_id
1 'polypeptide(L)' 'MALIFSAALTAGCAIDPTRDRDACDWAAPIRPSRADVLSEGTLAQIVTHNEIGARLCGWRP' A
#
# COMPACT_ATOMS: atom_id res chain seq x y z
N MET A 1 -1.13 15.23 34.78
CA MET A 1 -0.70 15.53 33.40
C MET A 1 0.64 14.88 33.01
N ALA A 2 1.15 13.87 33.75
CA ALA A 2 2.33 13.08 33.34
C ALA A 2 1.93 11.75 32.67
N LEU A 3 0.75 11.21 33.02
CA LEU A 3 0.26 9.92 32.52
C LEU A 3 -0.14 9.94 31.04
N ILE A 4 -0.49 11.11 30.49
CA ILE A 4 -0.87 11.25 29.07
C ILE A 4 0.35 11.18 28.16
N PHE A 5 1.52 11.67 28.61
CA PHE A 5 2.75 11.65 27.82
C PHE A 5 3.30 10.22 27.64
N SER A 6 3.20 9.36 28.64
CA SER A 6 3.79 8.01 28.59
C SER A 6 3.14 7.08 27.55
N ALA A 7 1.85 7.26 27.24
CA ALA A 7 1.17 6.39 26.29
C ALA A 7 1.65 6.61 24.83
N ALA A 8 1.96 7.85 24.46
CA ALA A 8 2.37 8.20 23.10
C ALA A 8 3.73 7.62 22.69
N LEU A 9 4.66 7.41 23.65
CA LEU A 9 6.00 6.88 23.34
C LEU A 9 6.01 5.38 23.03
N THR A 10 4.95 4.64 23.38
CA THR A 10 4.91 3.18 23.18
C THR A 10 4.36 2.74 21.83
N ALA A 11 3.73 3.66 21.06
CA ALA A 11 3.17 3.36 19.74
C ALA A 11 4.24 3.07 18.66
N GLY A 12 5.52 3.41 18.91
CA GLY A 12 6.62 3.20 17.96
C GLY A 12 7.23 1.80 17.95
N CYS A 13 7.09 1.03 19.04
CA CYS A 13 7.75 -0.29 19.16
C CYS A 13 7.07 -1.42 18.36
N ALA A 14 5.90 -1.15 17.76
CA ALA A 14 5.16 -2.13 16.96
C ALA A 14 5.38 -1.98 15.44
N ILE A 15 6.08 -0.93 15.00
CA ILE A 15 6.38 -0.71 13.58
C ILE A 15 7.60 -1.57 13.22
N ASP A 16 7.33 -2.77 12.72
CA ASP A 16 8.36 -3.64 12.16
C ASP A 16 8.56 -3.29 10.67
N PRO A 17 9.73 -2.77 10.27
CA PRO A 17 10.00 -2.38 8.89
C PRO A 17 10.08 -3.58 7.94
N THR A 18 10.12 -4.82 8.44
CA THR A 18 10.06 -6.02 7.59
C THR A 18 8.65 -6.34 7.10
N ARG A 19 7.61 -5.67 7.65
CA ARG A 19 6.20 -5.76 7.22
C ARG A 19 5.89 -5.06 5.90
N ASP A 20 6.88 -4.46 5.23
CA ASP A 20 6.71 -4.01 3.86
C ASP A 20 6.28 -5.16 2.92
N ARG A 21 6.61 -6.41 3.27
CA ARG A 21 6.07 -7.61 2.61
C ARG A 21 4.58 -7.85 2.90
N ASP A 22 4.10 -7.54 4.11
CA ASP A 22 2.68 -7.64 4.47
C ASP A 22 1.81 -6.71 3.61
N ALA A 23 2.39 -5.62 3.06
CA ALA A 23 1.66 -4.75 2.15
C ALA A 23 1.21 -5.46 0.87
N CYS A 24 1.94 -6.51 0.47
CA CYS A 24 1.61 -7.33 -0.68
C CYS A 24 0.53 -8.39 -0.36
N ASP A 25 0.22 -8.64 0.92
CA ASP A 25 -0.75 -9.67 1.33
C ASP A 25 -2.20 -9.20 1.19
N TRP A 26 -2.46 -7.90 1.37
CA TRP A 26 -3.80 -7.33 1.29
C TRP A 26 -4.13 -6.69 -0.06
N ALA A 27 -3.13 -6.55 -0.94
CA ALA A 27 -3.26 -5.90 -2.24
C ALA A 27 -2.90 -6.84 -3.39
N ALA A 28 -3.45 -6.57 -4.57
CA ALA A 28 -3.16 -7.30 -5.79
C ALA A 28 -3.13 -6.34 -7.00
N PRO A 29 -2.61 -6.79 -8.16
CA PRO A 29 -2.64 -5.97 -9.36
C PRO A 29 -4.07 -5.67 -9.82
N ILE A 30 -4.34 -4.40 -10.15
CA ILE A 30 -5.65 -3.97 -10.66
C ILE A 30 -5.66 -4.17 -12.19
N ARG A 31 -6.63 -4.91 -12.71
CA ARG A 31 -6.80 -5.20 -14.13
C ARG A 31 -8.23 -4.81 -14.56
N PRO A 32 -8.42 -3.57 -15.03
CA PRO A 32 -9.72 -3.11 -15.50
C PRO A 32 -10.24 -3.96 -16.67
N SER A 33 -11.54 -4.13 -16.72
CA SER A 33 -12.24 -4.67 -17.89
C SER A 33 -12.13 -3.71 -19.06
N ARG A 34 -12.26 -4.24 -20.29
CA ARG A 34 -12.38 -3.40 -21.49
C ARG A 34 -13.63 -2.51 -21.50
N ALA A 35 -14.64 -2.84 -20.68
CA ALA A 35 -15.86 -2.06 -20.55
C ALA A 35 -15.74 -0.90 -19.55
N ASP A 36 -14.68 -0.86 -18.74
CA ASP A 36 -14.52 0.18 -17.73
C ASP A 36 -14.14 1.52 -18.37
N VAL A 37 -14.87 2.58 -18.04
CA VAL A 37 -14.54 3.94 -18.45
C VAL A 37 -13.83 4.63 -17.30
N LEU A 38 -12.52 4.85 -17.45
CA LEU A 38 -11.67 5.45 -16.42
C LEU A 38 -11.36 6.90 -16.76
N SER A 39 -11.30 7.73 -15.72
CA SER A 39 -10.68 9.04 -15.85
C SER A 39 -9.15 8.89 -16.04
N GLU A 40 -8.51 9.91 -16.61
CA GLU A 40 -7.05 9.94 -16.76
C GLU A 40 -6.34 9.79 -15.39
N GLY A 41 -6.84 10.47 -14.35
CA GLY A 41 -6.26 10.38 -13.00
C GLY A 41 -6.37 8.98 -12.41
N THR A 42 -7.50 8.29 -12.60
CA THR A 42 -7.68 6.91 -12.13
C THR A 42 -6.75 5.95 -12.88
N LEU A 43 -6.60 6.14 -14.20
CA LEU A 43 -5.67 5.34 -15.00
C LEU A 43 -4.24 5.48 -14.47
N ALA A 44 -3.78 6.71 -14.23
CA ALA A 44 -2.44 6.99 -13.71
C ALA A 44 -2.21 6.35 -12.33
N GLN A 45 -3.21 6.38 -11.45
CA GLN A 45 -3.15 5.73 -10.14
C GLN A 45 -3.03 4.20 -10.27
N ILE A 46 -3.81 3.58 -11.15
CA ILE A 46 -3.77 2.12 -11.38
C ILE A 46 -2.41 1.68 -11.94
N VAL A 47 -1.87 2.42 -12.90
CA VAL A 47 -0.54 2.14 -13.46
C VAL A 47 0.52 2.24 -12.37
N THR A 48 0.52 3.32 -11.60
CA THR A 48 1.47 3.53 -10.50
C THR A 48 1.37 2.41 -9.45
N HIS A 49 0.16 2.03 -9.05
CA HIS A 49 -0.08 0.92 -8.11
C HIS A 49 0.52 -0.40 -8.62
N ASN A 50 0.25 -0.73 -9.87
CA ASN A 50 0.75 -1.97 -10.49
C ASN A 50 2.28 -1.97 -10.65
N GLU A 51 2.88 -0.84 -11.02
CA GLU A 51 4.34 -0.72 -11.18
C GLU A 51 5.07 -0.82 -9.83
N ILE A 52 4.56 -0.16 -8.79
CA ILE A 52 5.11 -0.28 -7.43
C ILE A 52 5.00 -1.73 -6.96
N GLY A 53 3.85 -2.38 -7.14
CA GLY A 53 3.68 -3.77 -6.79
C GLY A 53 4.55 -4.73 -7.61
N ALA A 54 4.82 -4.45 -8.89
CA ALA A 54 5.79 -5.22 -9.67
C ALA A 54 7.21 -5.10 -9.07
N ARG A 55 7.60 -3.89 -8.65
CA ARG A 55 8.92 -3.62 -8.05
C ARG A 55 9.08 -4.22 -6.65
N LEU A 56 8.07 -4.08 -5.79
CA LEU A 56 8.16 -4.43 -4.36
C LEU A 56 7.62 -5.83 -4.05
N CYS A 57 6.57 -6.26 -4.77
CA CYS A 57 5.84 -7.50 -4.52
C CYS A 57 6.07 -8.58 -5.58
N GLY A 58 6.80 -8.28 -6.67
CA GLY A 58 7.02 -9.23 -7.77
C GLY A 58 5.77 -9.52 -8.61
N TRP A 59 4.77 -8.64 -8.57
CA TRP A 59 3.57 -8.74 -9.40
C TRP A 59 3.91 -8.72 -10.89
N ARG A 60 3.16 -9.50 -11.68
CA ARG A 60 3.35 -9.58 -13.13
C ARG A 60 2.40 -8.64 -13.86
N PRO A 61 2.80 -8.07 -15.01
CA PRO A 61 1.91 -7.33 -15.91
C PRO A 61 0.69 -8.15 -16.33
#